data_AF-A0AAW2G263-F1
#
_entry.id   AF-A0AAW2G263-F1
#
_cell.length_a   1.000
_cell.length_b   1.000
_cell.length_c   1.000
_cell.angle_alpha   90.00
_cell.angle_beta   90.00
_cell.angle_gamma   90.00
#
_symmetry.space_group_name_H-M   'P 1'
#
loop_
_entity.id
_entity.type
_entity.pdbx_description
1 polymer ?
#
loop_
_entity_poly.entity_id
_entity_poly.type
_entity_poly.pdbx_seq_one_letter_code
_entity_poly.pdbx_strand_id
1 'polypeptide(L)'
;MDKYYAINKLFLSRIGCWPYQRKVLLLYKTWGDIDIAVECMISMAFVFVGSTKLLNIAINNNKFRQLLQLMNKHWEIFNGEDERNILSYYACISLKIAKYYGGYILISLILYLFIPLVPRILDIVVPLNESRPLVYVFQGEYGVDKEKYYFLIVLHSYIASLNTITAVFTVDITYIASVLHACSLFAAIR
;
A
#
# COMPACT_ATOMS: atom_id res chain seq x y z
N MET A 1 28.66 13.93 4.31
CA MET A 1 27.58 13.71 3.32
C MET A 1 26.19 13.76 3.98
N ASP A 2 25.97 13.13 5.14
CA ASP A 2 24.64 13.06 5.79
C ASP A 2 24.03 14.39 6.26
N LYS A 3 24.85 15.40 6.58
CA LYS A 3 24.35 16.71 7.05
C LYS A 3 23.62 17.51 5.96
N TYR A 4 24.04 17.38 4.71
CA TYR A 4 23.50 18.15 3.57
C TYR A 4 22.16 17.60 3.06
N TYR A 5 21.91 16.30 3.24
CA TYR A 5 20.68 15.65 2.77
C TYR A 5 19.66 15.41 3.88
N ALA A 6 19.89 15.89 5.11
CA ALA A 6 19.01 15.63 6.27
C ALA A 6 17.57 16.10 6.03
N ILE A 7 17.38 17.25 5.39
CA ILE A 7 16.07 17.80 5.05
C ILE A 7 15.39 16.93 3.97
N ASN A 8 16.11 16.58 2.90
CA ASN A 8 15.58 15.69 1.86
C ASN A 8 15.25 14.30 2.42
N LYS A 9 16.06 13.79 3.34
CA LYS A 9 15.84 12.51 4.06
C LYS A 9 14.58 12.58 4.93
N LEU A 10 14.31 13.71 5.59
CA LEU A 10 13.10 13.93 6.37
C LEU A 10 11.85 13.93 5.46
N PHE A 11 11.88 14.64 4.34
CA PHE A 11 10.77 14.68 3.39
C PHE A 11 10.52 13.33 2.72
N LEU A 12 11.57 12.68 2.23
CA LEU A 12 11.49 11.35 1.63
C LEU A 12 11.04 10.28 2.63
N SER A 13 11.41 10.41 3.91
CA SER A 13 10.92 9.56 5.00
C SER A 13 9.41 9.72 5.22
N ARG A 14 8.91 10.97 5.24
CA ARG A 14 7.49 11.25 5.45
C ARG A 14 6.58 10.73 4.34
N ILE A 15 7.06 10.71 3.09
CA ILE A 15 6.32 10.13 1.96
C ILE A 15 6.55 8.62 1.80
N GLY A 16 7.28 7.99 2.72
CA GLY A 16 7.62 6.58 2.66
C GLY A 16 8.61 6.21 1.55
N CYS A 17 9.23 7.16 0.85
CA CYS A 17 10.21 6.91 -0.21
C CYS A 17 11.65 6.72 0.31
N TRP A 18 11.91 6.99 1.59
CA TRP A 18 13.19 6.68 2.24
C TRP A 18 13.06 5.45 3.16
N PRO A 19 14.00 4.47 3.12
CA PRO A 19 15.26 4.46 2.37
C PRO A 19 15.17 3.69 1.03
N TYR A 20 14.12 3.85 0.24
CA TYR A 20 13.97 3.06 -1.02
C TYR A 20 15.05 3.38 -2.05
N GLN A 21 15.61 4.61 -2.06
CA GLN A 21 16.79 4.95 -2.86
C GLN A 21 18.03 4.11 -2.51
N ARG A 22 18.13 3.62 -1.26
CA ARG A 22 19.20 2.72 -0.82
C ARG A 22 18.85 1.24 -1.02
N LYS A 23 17.62 0.88 -1.40
CA LYS A 23 17.31 -0.48 -1.89
C LYS A 23 17.95 -0.75 -3.24
N VAL A 24 18.05 0.24 -4.12
CA VAL A 24 18.81 0.11 -5.39
C VAL A 24 20.29 -0.14 -5.13
N LEU A 25 20.88 0.58 -4.16
CA LEU A 25 22.25 0.34 -3.67
C LEU A 25 22.40 -1.02 -3.00
N LEU A 26 21.41 -1.46 -2.22
CA LEU A 26 21.40 -2.77 -1.58
C LEU A 26 21.33 -3.87 -2.65
N LEU A 27 20.43 -3.79 -3.63
CA LEU A 27 20.36 -4.68 -4.79
C LEU A 27 21.67 -4.75 -5.57
N TYR A 28 22.33 -3.61 -5.77
CA TYR A 28 23.65 -3.57 -6.40
C TYR A 28 24.71 -4.28 -5.55
N LYS A 29 24.65 -4.14 -4.22
CA LYS A 29 25.60 -4.78 -3.29
C LYS A 29 25.31 -6.26 -3.04
N THR A 30 24.05 -6.69 -3.08
CA THR A 30 23.59 -8.05 -2.79
C THR A 30 23.20 -8.81 -4.05
N TRP A 31 23.67 -8.39 -5.24
CA TRP A 31 23.37 -9.04 -6.53
C TRP A 31 23.76 -10.53 -6.57
N GLY A 32 24.63 -10.99 -5.66
CA GLY A 32 24.97 -12.41 -5.49
C GLY A 32 24.04 -13.21 -4.58
N ASP A 33 23.14 -12.57 -3.83
CA ASP A 33 22.15 -13.21 -2.95
C ASP A 33 20.76 -13.07 -3.57
N ILE A 34 20.31 -14.14 -4.22
CA ILE A 34 19.08 -14.15 -5.03
C ILE A 34 17.85 -13.91 -4.14
N ASP A 35 17.84 -14.40 -2.91
CA ASP A 35 16.68 -14.30 -2.01
C ASP A 35 16.45 -12.83 -1.60
N ILE A 36 17.52 -12.15 -1.19
CA ILE A 36 17.46 -10.72 -0.83
C ILE A 36 17.12 -9.85 -2.06
N ALA A 37 17.69 -10.19 -3.21
CA ALA A 37 17.42 -9.46 -4.46
C ALA A 37 15.94 -9.56 -4.86
N VAL A 38 15.36 -10.76 -4.83
CA VAL A 38 13.94 -10.99 -5.15
C VAL A 38 13.03 -10.24 -4.19
N GLU A 39 13.29 -10.29 -2.88
CA GLU A 39 12.49 -9.58 -1.88
C GLU A 39 12.52 -8.05 -2.10
N CYS A 40 13.70 -7.51 -2.43
CA CYS A 40 13.86 -6.10 -2.76
C CYS A 40 13.09 -5.71 -4.03
N MET A 41 13.16 -6.53 -5.08
CA MET A 41 12.44 -6.29 -6.35
C MET A 41 10.92 -6.28 -6.15
N ILE A 42 10.38 -7.27 -5.43
CA ILE A 42 8.94 -7.35 -5.12
C ILE A 42 8.49 -6.10 -4.36
N SER A 43 9.25 -5.72 -3.32
CA SER A 43 8.93 -4.53 -2.53
C SER A 43 8.94 -3.24 -3.37
N MET A 44 9.93 -3.08 -4.25
CA MET A 44 10.03 -1.90 -5.12
C MET A 44 8.91 -1.86 -6.15
N ALA A 45 8.55 -3.00 -6.75
CA ALA A 45 7.44 -3.08 -7.69
C ALA A 45 6.13 -2.66 -7.03
N PHE A 46 5.88 -3.10 -5.79
CA PHE A 46 4.67 -2.72 -5.05
C PHE A 46 4.61 -1.20 -4.80
N VAL A 47 5.71 -0.60 -4.36
CA VAL A 47 5.78 0.86 -4.17
C VAL A 47 5.63 1.60 -5.49
N PHE A 48 6.26 1.14 -6.57
CA PHE A 48 6.13 1.75 -7.89
C PHE A 48 4.68 1.73 -8.39
N VAL A 49 3.98 0.60 -8.26
CA VAL A 49 2.55 0.49 -8.61
C VAL A 49 1.70 1.43 -7.75
N GLY A 50 1.96 1.51 -6.44
CA GLY A 50 1.25 2.44 -5.57
C GLY A 50 1.49 3.91 -5.92
N SER A 51 2.75 4.29 -6.16
CA SER A 51 3.12 5.66 -6.52
C SER A 51 2.55 6.07 -7.88
N THR A 52 2.58 5.21 -8.89
CA THR A 52 2.01 5.49 -10.22
C THR A 52 0.49 5.72 -10.14
N LYS A 53 -0.23 4.90 -9.37
CA LYS A 53 -1.67 5.07 -9.11
C LYS A 53 -1.98 6.40 -8.44
N LEU A 54 -1.25 6.76 -7.38
CA LEU A 54 -1.42 8.03 -6.68
C LEU A 54 -1.10 9.24 -7.57
N LEU A 55 0.00 9.18 -8.31
CA LEU A 55 0.39 10.24 -9.24
C LEU A 55 -0.66 10.42 -10.34
N ASN A 56 -1.24 9.33 -10.85
CA ASN A 56 -2.30 9.41 -11.84
C ASN A 56 -3.52 10.18 -11.30
N ILE A 57 -3.97 9.87 -10.08
CA ILE A 57 -5.06 10.61 -9.42
C ILE A 57 -4.68 12.07 -9.19
N ALA A 58 -3.46 12.34 -8.72
CA ALA A 58 -3.00 13.71 -8.45
C ALA A 58 -2.95 14.56 -9.74
N ILE A 59 -2.40 14.02 -10.82
CA ILE A 59 -2.30 14.69 -12.13
C ILE A 59 -3.68 14.87 -12.76
N ASN A 60 -4.53 13.84 -12.71
CA ASN A 60 -5.86 13.85 -13.32
C ASN A 60 -6.98 14.23 -12.33
N ASN A 61 -6.65 14.92 -11.23
CA ASN A 61 -7.58 15.21 -10.14
C ASN A 61 -8.87 15.91 -10.63
N ASN A 62 -8.75 16.84 -11.58
CA ASN A 62 -9.90 17.51 -12.17
C ASN A 62 -10.84 16.52 -12.89
N LYS A 63 -10.29 15.60 -13.69
CA LYS A 63 -11.06 14.57 -14.38
C LYS A 63 -11.69 13.59 -13.40
N PHE A 64 -10.96 13.21 -12.36
CA PHE A 64 -11.45 12.34 -11.30
C PHE A 64 -12.63 12.98 -10.54
N ARG A 65 -12.51 14.27 -10.19
CA ARG A 65 -13.61 15.03 -9.57
C ARG A 65 -14.83 15.11 -10.49
N GLN A 66 -14.62 15.37 -11.78
CA GLN A 66 -15.71 15.38 -12.77
C GLN A 66 -16.38 14.00 -12.88
N LEU A 67 -15.61 12.91 -12.87
CA LEU A 67 -16.14 11.55 -12.88
C LEU A 67 -17.08 11.29 -11.68
N LEU A 68 -16.64 11.65 -10.47
CA LEU A 68 -17.46 11.47 -9.26
C LEU A 68 -18.73 12.33 -9.29
N GLN A 69 -18.64 13.57 -9.77
CA GLN A 69 -19.81 14.43 -9.96
C GLN A 69 -20.79 13.85 -10.98
N LEU A 70 -20.27 13.29 -12.07
CA LEU A 70 -21.08 12.65 -13.10
C LEU A 70 -21.76 11.38 -12.59
N MET A 71 -21.04 10.55 -11.83
CA MET A 71 -21.63 9.38 -11.16
C MET A 71 -22.80 9.79 -10.26
N ASN A 72 -22.65 10.88 -9.49
CA ASN A 72 -23.73 11.41 -8.66
C ASN A 72 -24.92 11.90 -9.51
N LYS A 73 -24.66 12.63 -10.60
CA LYS A 73 -25.70 13.09 -11.52
C LYS A 73 -26.46 11.93 -12.17
N HIS A 74 -25.79 10.81 -12.46
CA HIS A 74 -26.47 9.64 -13.02
C HIS A 74 -27.53 9.07 -12.09
N TRP A 75 -27.35 9.15 -10.76
CA TRP A 75 -28.40 8.72 -9.83
C TRP A 75 -29.67 9.57 -9.92
N GLU A 76 -29.56 10.84 -10.28
CA GLU A 76 -30.70 11.73 -10.50
C GLU A 76 -31.36 11.51 -11.87
N ILE A 77 -30.57 11.12 -12.89
CA ILE A 77 -31.06 10.86 -14.25
C ILE A 77 -31.79 9.51 -14.31
N PHE A 78 -31.20 8.46 -13.75
CA PHE A 78 -31.73 7.10 -13.72
C PHE A 78 -32.66 6.91 -12.52
N ASN A 79 -33.81 7.60 -12.57
CA ASN A 79 -34.77 7.67 -11.47
C ASN A 79 -35.98 6.74 -11.64
N GLY A 80 -36.02 5.92 -12.70
CA GLY A 80 -36.99 4.84 -12.82
C GLY A 80 -36.78 3.79 -11.73
N GLU A 81 -37.86 3.13 -11.27
CA GLU A 81 -37.77 2.11 -10.22
C GLU A 81 -36.84 0.95 -10.63
N ASP A 82 -37.00 0.43 -11.86
CA ASP A 82 -36.17 -0.64 -12.40
C ASP A 82 -34.69 -0.21 -12.58
N GLU A 83 -34.46 0.99 -13.13
CA GLU A 83 -33.11 1.54 -13.32
C GLU A 83 -32.39 1.72 -11.98
N ARG A 84 -33.09 2.27 -10.98
CA ARG A 84 -32.56 2.50 -9.64
C ARG A 84 -32.27 1.19 -8.92
N ASN A 85 -33.08 0.17 -9.12
CA ASN A 85 -32.83 -1.18 -8.61
C ASN A 85 -31.56 -1.78 -9.22
N ILE A 86 -31.34 -1.61 -10.54
CA ILE A 86 -30.12 -2.05 -11.23
C ILE A 86 -28.90 -1.29 -10.70
N LEU A 87 -28.94 0.04 -10.63
CA LEU A 87 -27.84 0.85 -10.09
C LEU A 87 -27.49 0.45 -8.66
N SER A 88 -28.50 0.24 -7.81
CA SER A 88 -28.32 -0.19 -6.41
C SER A 88 -27.73 -1.59 -6.31
N TYR A 89 -28.10 -2.50 -7.21
CA TYR A 89 -27.53 -3.85 -7.25
C TYR A 89 -26.02 -3.84 -7.53
N TYR A 90 -25.57 -3.08 -8.53
CA TYR A 90 -24.13 -2.93 -8.83
C TYR A 90 -23.37 -2.18 -7.73
N ALA A 91 -23.97 -1.17 -7.11
CA ALA A 91 -23.41 -0.51 -5.94
C ALA A 91 -23.27 -1.47 -4.73
N CYS A 92 -24.21 -2.40 -4.55
CA CYS A 92 -24.11 -3.45 -3.54
C CYS A 92 -22.94 -4.41 -3.85
N ILE A 93 -22.75 -4.77 -5.12
CA ILE A 93 -21.61 -5.59 -5.56
C ILE A 93 -20.30 -4.86 -5.26
N SER A 94 -20.18 -3.57 -5.59
CA SER A 94 -18.95 -2.81 -5.34
C SER A 94 -18.63 -2.75 -3.85
N LEU A 95 -19.64 -2.57 -2.99
CA LEU A 95 -19.49 -2.60 -1.55
C LEU A 95 -19.06 -3.97 -1.02
N LYS A 96 -19.61 -5.06 -1.56
CA LYS A 96 -19.20 -6.43 -1.18
C LYS A 96 -17.74 -6.69 -1.55
N ILE A 97 -17.33 -6.32 -2.77
CA ILE A 97 -15.93 -6.44 -3.20
C ILE A 97 -15.03 -5.61 -2.29
N ALA A 98 -15.43 -4.37 -1.94
CA ALA A 98 -14.66 -3.53 -1.03
C ALA A 98 -14.46 -4.15 0.35
N LYS A 99 -15.50 -4.77 0.91
CA LYS A 99 -15.43 -5.47 2.20
C LYS A 99 -14.49 -6.69 2.14
N TYR A 100 -14.66 -7.57 1.15
CA TYR A 100 -13.82 -8.76 1.03
C TYR A 100 -12.35 -8.42 0.74
N TYR A 101 -12.10 -7.49 -0.18
CA TYR A 101 -10.75 -7.03 -0.48
C TYR A 101 -10.11 -6.32 0.72
N GLY A 102 -10.87 -5.48 1.43
CA GLY A 102 -10.40 -4.81 2.65
C GLY A 102 -10.05 -5.81 3.76
N GLY A 103 -10.87 -6.84 3.97
CA GLY A 103 -10.58 -7.92 4.90
C GLY A 103 -9.31 -8.69 4.55
N TYR A 104 -9.14 -9.04 3.27
CA TYR A 104 -7.94 -9.71 2.77
C TYR A 104 -6.67 -8.87 3.00
N ILE A 105 -6.71 -7.58 2.65
CA ILE A 105 -5.59 -6.66 2.87
C ILE A 105 -5.27 -6.53 4.35
N LEU A 106 -6.28 -6.41 5.21
CA LEU A 106 -6.09 -6.25 6.65
C LEU A 106 -5.41 -7.48 7.25
N ILE A 107 -5.86 -8.68 6.92
CA ILE A 107 -5.23 -9.93 7.37
C ILE A 107 -3.79 -10.02 6.88
N SER A 108 -3.55 -9.72 5.60
CA SER A 108 -2.22 -9.74 5.00
C SER A 108 -1.27 -8.73 5.67
N LEU A 109 -1.76 -7.52 5.96
CA LEU A 109 -1.02 -6.49 6.67
C LEU A 109 -0.68 -6.96 8.09
N ILE A 110 -1.63 -7.52 8.82
CA ILE A 110 -1.39 -8.04 10.18
C ILE A 110 -0.27 -9.08 10.13
N LEU A 111 -0.39 -10.10 9.28
CA LEU A 111 0.63 -11.14 9.13
C LEU A 111 2.01 -10.55 8.80
N TYR A 112 2.06 -9.56 7.90
CA TYR A 112 3.28 -8.87 7.51
C TYR A 112 3.93 -8.09 8.66
N LEU A 113 3.12 -7.39 9.48
CA LEU A 113 3.59 -6.67 10.66
C LEU A 113 4.01 -7.61 11.80
N PHE A 114 3.54 -8.86 11.83
CA PHE A 114 3.97 -9.84 12.82
C PHE A 114 5.37 -10.40 12.58
N ILE A 115 5.88 -10.36 11.34
CA ILE A 115 7.21 -10.91 10.95
C ILE A 115 8.35 -10.48 11.91
N PRO A 116 8.61 -9.17 12.16
CA PRO A 116 9.69 -8.75 13.06
C PRO A 116 9.38 -8.99 14.55
N LEU A 117 8.12 -9.27 14.92
CA LEU A 117 7.72 -9.53 16.30
C LEU A 117 7.94 -10.99 16.71
N VAL A 118 7.76 -11.93 15.78
CA VAL A 118 7.96 -13.37 16.02
C VAL A 118 9.29 -13.70 16.71
N PRO A 119 10.48 -13.28 16.20
CA PRO A 119 11.73 -13.60 16.86
C PRO A 119 11.83 -13.00 18.27
N ARG A 120 11.25 -11.81 18.50
CA ARG A 120 11.25 -11.14 19.81
C ARG A 120 10.34 -11.82 20.83
N ILE A 121 9.19 -12.33 20.40
CA ILE A 121 8.31 -13.13 21.25
C ILE A 121 9.00 -14.46 21.59
N LEU A 122 9.63 -15.09 20.61
CA LEU A 122 10.38 -16.34 20.82
C LEU A 122 11.55 -16.17 21.79
N ASP A 123 12.22 -15.01 21.80
CA ASP A 123 13.28 -14.71 22.79
C ASP A 123 12.76 -14.72 24.24
N ILE A 124 11.47 -14.42 24.44
CA ILE A 124 10.82 -14.42 25.76
C ILE A 124 10.29 -15.82 26.11
N VAL A 125 9.63 -16.48 25.17
CA VAL A 125 8.93 -17.76 25.41
C VAL A 125 9.88 -18.96 25.39
N VAL A 126 10.86 -18.95 24.49
CA VAL A 126 11.86 -20.02 24.32
C VAL A 126 13.25 -19.36 24.14
N PRO A 127 13.90 -18.92 25.23
CA PRO A 127 15.19 -18.27 25.15
C PRO A 127 16.26 -19.24 24.62
N LEU A 128 17.12 -18.75 23.74
CA LEU A 128 18.31 -19.46 23.26
C LEU A 128 19.55 -18.93 23.99
N ASN A 129 20.62 -19.73 24.03
CA ASN A 129 21.91 -19.29 24.60
C ASN A 129 22.53 -18.12 23.80
N GLU A 130 22.15 -17.98 22.54
CA GLU A 130 22.52 -16.88 21.66
C GLU A 130 21.28 -16.10 21.23
N SER A 131 21.42 -14.78 21.04
CA SER A 131 20.34 -13.92 20.58
C SER A 131 19.93 -14.26 19.14
N ARG A 132 18.62 -14.34 18.87
CA ARG A 132 18.10 -14.53 17.50
C ARG A 132 18.46 -13.34 16.60
N PRO A 133 18.69 -13.57 15.30
CA PRO A 133 18.97 -12.48 14.36
C PRO A 133 17.77 -11.52 14.25
N LEU A 134 18.05 -10.22 14.14
CA LEU A 134 17.02 -9.21 13.95
C LEU A 134 16.40 -9.34 12.55
N VAL A 135 15.08 -9.44 12.51
CA VAL A 135 14.30 -9.52 11.27
C VAL A 135 13.61 -8.18 11.03
N TYR A 136 13.66 -7.71 9.79
CA TYR A 136 13.05 -6.44 9.38
C TYR A 136 11.95 -6.69 8.35
N VAL A 137 10.91 -5.86 8.38
CA VAL A 137 9.81 -5.87 7.41
C VAL A 137 10.29 -5.56 6.00
N PHE A 138 11.23 -4.62 5.89
CA PHE A 138 11.87 -4.27 4.63
C PHE A 138 13.38 -4.44 4.76
N GLN A 139 13.95 -5.31 3.94
CA GLN A 139 15.39 -5.34 3.73
C GLN A 139 15.81 -4.05 3.01
N GLY A 140 16.49 -3.16 3.73
CA GLY A 140 16.94 -1.87 3.23
C GLY A 140 18.20 -1.37 3.93
N GLU A 141 19.02 -0.61 3.23
CA GLU A 141 20.14 0.12 3.85
C GLU A 141 19.62 1.44 4.44
N TYR A 142 19.53 1.55 5.77
CA TYR A 142 19.03 2.78 6.42
C TYR A 142 20.12 3.86 6.61
N GLY A 143 21.39 3.51 6.35
CA GLY A 143 22.55 4.39 6.55
C GLY A 143 22.82 4.72 8.01
N VAL A 144 22.28 3.91 8.91
CA VAL A 144 22.48 3.94 10.36
C VAL A 144 22.69 2.50 10.82
N ASP A 145 23.30 2.35 12.00
CA ASP A 145 23.42 1.05 12.66
C ASP A 145 22.02 0.45 12.89
N LYS A 146 21.75 -0.70 12.27
CA LYS A 146 20.42 -1.32 12.28
C LYS A 146 20.08 -1.94 13.63
N GLU A 147 21.07 -2.34 14.42
CA GLU A 147 20.87 -2.95 15.73
C GLU A 147 20.56 -1.87 16.75
N LYS A 148 21.37 -0.79 16.77
CA LYS A 148 21.17 0.35 17.67
C LYS A 148 19.82 1.05 17.46
N TYR A 149 19.36 1.15 16.21
CA TYR A 149 18.13 1.87 15.85
C TYR A 149 16.97 0.94 15.46
N TYR A 150 17.02 -0.33 15.87
CA TYR A 150 16.05 -1.36 15.49
C TYR A 150 14.59 -0.92 15.62
N PHE A 151 14.17 -0.47 16.81
CA PHE A 151 12.77 -0.10 17.05
C PHE A 151 12.31 1.09 16.21
N LEU A 152 13.19 2.07 15.95
CA LEU A 152 12.85 3.20 15.08
C LEU A 152 12.70 2.76 13.62
N ILE A 153 13.54 1.82 13.16
CA ILE A 153 13.47 1.26 11.82
C ILE A 153 12.17 0.45 11.63
N VAL A 154 11.81 -0.38 12.61
CA VAL A 154 10.55 -1.15 12.58
C VAL A 154 9.34 -0.22 12.60
N LEU A 155 9.33 0.78 13.49
CA LEU A 155 8.24 1.76 13.58
C LEU A 155 8.06 2.53 12.27
N HIS A 156 9.15 3.02 11.67
CA HIS A 156 9.12 3.68 10.36
C HIS A 156 8.54 2.75 9.28
N SER A 157 8.97 1.49 9.28
CA SER A 157 8.51 0.49 8.30
C SER A 157 7.01 0.19 8.44
N TYR A 158 6.48 0.17 9.65
CA TYR A 158 5.05 0.02 9.90
C TYR A 158 4.25 1.19 9.37
N ILE A 159 4.68 2.42 9.69
CA ILE A 159 4.02 3.65 9.21
C ILE A 159 4.05 3.72 7.69
N ALA A 160 5.19 3.41 7.08
CA ALA A 160 5.32 3.38 5.63
C ALA A 160 4.37 2.34 4.99
N SER A 161 4.34 1.12 5.53
CA SER A 161 3.47 0.04 5.03
C SER A 161 1.99 0.41 5.12
N LEU A 162 1.56 0.96 6.26
CA LEU A 162 0.18 1.41 6.48
C LEU A 162 -0.24 2.48 5.47
N ASN A 163 0.61 3.49 5.25
CA ASN A 163 0.34 4.56 4.29
C ASN A 163 0.25 4.02 2.86
N THR A 164 1.20 3.19 2.43
CA THR A 164 1.19 2.62 1.07
C THR A 164 -0.04 1.74 0.84
N ILE A 165 -0.35 0.84 1.77
CA ILE A 165 -1.49 -0.07 1.63
C ILE A 165 -2.82 0.69 1.62
N THR A 166 -2.99 1.67 2.51
CA THR A 166 -4.22 2.49 2.56
C THR A 166 -4.42 3.27 1.26
N ALA A 167 -3.34 3.84 0.72
CA ALA A 167 -3.37 4.53 -0.56
C ALA A 167 -3.80 3.58 -1.69
N VAL A 168 -3.13 2.44 -1.87
CA VAL A 168 -3.45 1.47 -2.93
C VAL A 168 -4.89 0.97 -2.81
N PHE A 169 -5.31 0.58 -1.61
CA PHE A 169 -6.66 0.11 -1.35
C PHE A 169 -7.72 1.14 -1.76
N THR A 170 -7.53 2.41 -1.37
CA THR A 170 -8.49 3.47 -1.69
C THR A 170 -8.61 3.69 -3.20
N VAL A 171 -7.48 3.68 -3.92
CA VAL A 171 -7.49 3.82 -5.38
C VAL A 171 -8.19 2.65 -6.05
N ASP A 172 -7.89 1.42 -5.63
CA ASP A 172 -8.44 0.20 -6.22
C ASP A 172 -9.96 0.12 -6.03
N ILE A 173 -10.44 0.39 -4.82
CA ILE A 173 -11.89 0.38 -4.54
C ILE A 173 -12.61 1.47 -5.32
N THR A 174 -12.03 2.66 -5.43
CA THR A 174 -12.67 3.72 -6.20
C THR A 174 -12.73 3.37 -7.68
N TYR A 175 -11.66 2.79 -8.23
CA TYR A 175 -11.64 2.31 -9.61
C TYR A 175 -12.71 1.22 -9.86
N ILE A 176 -12.78 0.21 -8.98
CA ILE A 176 -13.79 -0.86 -9.06
C ILE A 176 -15.21 -0.28 -8.99
N ALA A 177 -15.45 0.67 -8.09
CA ALA A 177 -16.74 1.33 -7.96
C ALA A 177 -17.11 2.11 -9.24
N SER A 178 -16.17 2.82 -9.85
CA SER A 178 -16.40 3.52 -11.13
C SER A 178 -16.70 2.57 -12.28
N VAL A 179 -15.99 1.43 -12.37
CA VAL A 179 -16.25 0.42 -13.40
C VAL A 179 -17.64 -0.20 -13.23
N LEU A 180 -18.00 -0.60 -12.00
CA LEU A 180 -19.32 -1.17 -11.72
C LEU A 180 -20.45 -0.16 -11.92
N HIS A 181 -20.21 1.11 -11.62
CA HIS A 181 -21.15 2.18 -11.96
C HIS A 181 -21.32 2.30 -13.47
N ALA A 182 -20.25 2.25 -14.27
CA ALA A 182 -20.39 2.27 -15.73
C ALA A 182 -21.19 1.05 -16.24
N CYS A 183 -20.91 -0.15 -15.71
CA CYS A 183 -21.68 -1.36 -16.05
C CYS A 183 -23.16 -1.23 -15.71
N SER A 184 -23.52 -0.59 -14.59
CA SER A 184 -24.92 -0.43 -14.20
C SER A 184 -25.69 0.49 -15.14
N LEU A 185 -25.04 1.55 -15.66
CA LEU A 185 -25.65 2.42 -16.68
C LEU A 185 -25.95 1.63 -17.96
N PHE A 186 -25.01 0.82 -18.44
CA PHE A 186 -25.25 -0.02 -19.62
C PHE A 186 -26.36 -1.06 -19.40
N ALA A 187 -26.47 -1.59 -18.17
CA ALA A 187 -27.52 -2.53 -17.82
C ALA A 187 -28.90 -1.85 -17.69
N ALA A 188 -28.96 -0.59 -17.23
CA ALA A 188 -30.20 0.14 -17.04
C ALA A 188 -30.81 0.68 -18.34
N ILE A 189 -30.01 0.93 -19.38
CA ILE A 189 -30.49 1.41 -20.70
C ILE A 189 -30.98 0.24 -21.58
N ARG A 190 -30.62 -1.00 -21.26
CA ARG A 190 -30.97 -2.19 -22.03
C ARG A 190 -32.36 -2.70 -21.68
#